data_AF-A0A4V5NGD7-F1
#
_entry.id   AF-A0A4V5NGD7-F1
#
_cell.length_a   1.000
_cell.length_b   1.000
_cell.length_c   1.000
_cell.angle_alpha   90.00
_cell.angle_beta   90.00
_cell.angle_gamma   90.00
#
_symmetry.space_group_name_H-M   'P 1'
#
loop_
_entity.id
_entity.type
_entity.pdbx_description
1 polymer ?
#
loop_
_entity_poly.entity_id
_entity_poly.type
_entity_poly.pdbx_seq_one_letter_code
_entity_poly.pdbx_strand_id
1 'polypeptide(L)'
;MNRTQASILAQAIRDGQFESPPVFDPHHQLRRGTMPSNGAPYLTNTLQMLPFGQTNSSTGGSDPLLEHLTRNGRPTVEEAFQHIAFVDRCKNARPMTWGVVKISNIPYGTTKPEIVAHVGRNARLVTQGPPGCPWYGIHIIMERSTAKTMDCFVEFGSVEEAAQSIQRFHRQCTSGRHPRIGDRHVDLEASSQEALMKELFPRAKCVKWDGQDPQPYQTDEPYNSGFKGVVTSEEMVMTVKHAETPQRSPFAHRCYQRTYESMISTLTKYPWWAVNYYTLSERDLLFKAANSLICALREQLRKGTNNYQLTPQLLQELVYAALHAPAFSERQLYQLFISAGGPGHVPIHMSPLAPYWVFEGLGRREDASEQVVQYYASLLHTATTSSTSLSLADQSANSAAGNTRSPFGNVVVPYARADKGTYTMAHMIQLEWDVIEGLLRKILGPEAAAEGI
;
A
#
# COMPACT_ATOMS: atom_id res chain seq x y z
N MET A 1 6.63 18.94 -52.06
CA MET A 1 5.42 18.62 -51.26
C MET A 1 5.84 17.62 -50.19
N ASN A 2 6.06 18.08 -48.96
CA ASN A 2 6.61 17.26 -47.87
C ASN A 2 5.51 16.43 -47.22
N ARG A 3 5.61 15.10 -47.33
CA ARG A 3 4.75 14.16 -46.58
C ARG A 3 5.26 14.04 -45.14
N THR A 4 4.35 14.08 -44.19
CA THR A 4 4.65 13.95 -42.75
C THR A 4 5.04 12.50 -42.40
N GLN A 5 5.86 12.31 -41.37
CA GLN A 5 6.33 10.98 -40.91
C GLN A 5 5.16 10.00 -40.63
N ALA A 6 3.99 10.50 -40.24
CA ALA A 6 2.78 9.70 -40.07
C ALA A 6 2.28 9.07 -41.39
N SER A 7 2.44 9.78 -42.51
CA SER A 7 2.07 9.27 -43.84
C SER A 7 3.04 8.20 -44.35
N ILE A 8 4.30 8.21 -43.89
CA ILE A 8 5.30 7.21 -44.25
C ILE A 8 5.05 5.92 -43.46
N LEU A 9 4.74 6.03 -42.17
CA LEU A 9 4.42 4.88 -41.31
C LEU A 9 3.13 4.16 -41.74
N ALA A 10 2.09 4.92 -42.13
CA ALA A 10 0.83 4.36 -42.63
C ALA A 10 0.93 3.71 -44.03
N GLN A 11 2.01 4.01 -44.78
CA GLN A 11 2.30 3.35 -46.05
C GLN A 11 3.08 2.04 -45.80
N ALA A 12 4.08 2.07 -44.91
CA ALA A 12 4.85 0.88 -44.52
C ALA A 12 3.97 -0.24 -43.90
N ILE A 13 2.95 0.12 -43.11
CA ILE A 13 1.99 -0.84 -42.56
C ILE A 13 1.10 -1.47 -43.65
N ARG A 14 0.76 -0.70 -44.70
CA ARG A 14 -0.05 -1.18 -45.83
C ARG A 14 0.72 -2.11 -46.75
N ASP A 15 2.02 -1.88 -46.89
CA ASP A 15 2.88 -2.62 -47.82
C ASP A 15 3.48 -3.89 -47.20
N GLY A 16 3.08 -4.25 -45.97
CA GLY A 16 3.38 -5.55 -45.35
C GLY A 16 4.86 -5.82 -45.06
N GLN A 17 5.71 -4.79 -45.09
CA GLN A 17 7.15 -4.93 -44.83
C GLN A 17 7.43 -4.78 -43.34
N PHE A 18 7.42 -5.90 -42.62
CA PHE A 18 7.97 -5.98 -41.27
C PHE A 18 9.43 -6.41 -41.36
N GLU A 19 10.36 -5.51 -41.03
CA GLU A 19 11.74 -5.91 -40.76
C GLU A 19 11.77 -6.82 -39.52
N SER A 20 12.36 -8.01 -39.68
CA SER A 20 12.64 -8.92 -38.57
C SER A 20 13.54 -8.22 -37.53
N PRO A 21 13.32 -8.45 -36.22
CA PRO A 21 14.17 -7.84 -35.20
C PRO A 21 15.63 -8.32 -35.34
N PRO A 22 16.62 -7.45 -35.09
CA PRO A 22 18.02 -7.82 -35.26
C PRO A 22 18.44 -8.87 -34.23
N VAL A 23 19.19 -9.86 -34.71
CA VAL A 23 19.83 -10.92 -33.91
C VAL A 23 20.95 -10.30 -33.08
N PHE A 24 20.99 -10.64 -31.79
CA PHE A 24 21.99 -10.15 -30.83
C PHE A 24 23.35 -10.83 -31.09
N ASP A 25 24.39 -10.05 -31.42
CA ASP A 25 25.79 -10.50 -31.54
C ASP A 25 26.56 -10.21 -30.23
N PRO A 26 27.10 -11.21 -29.52
CA PRO A 26 27.70 -11.02 -28.20
C PRO A 26 29.13 -10.42 -28.18
N HIS A 27 29.74 -10.08 -29.32
CA HIS A 27 31.19 -9.84 -29.36
C HIS A 27 31.70 -8.42 -29.64
N HIS A 28 30.88 -7.38 -29.65
CA HIS A 28 31.40 -6.01 -29.85
C HIS A 28 31.60 -5.23 -28.54
N GLN A 29 32.79 -5.40 -27.95
CA GLN A 29 33.32 -4.60 -26.86
C GLN A 29 34.20 -3.44 -27.36
N LEU A 30 34.15 -2.34 -26.58
CA LEU A 30 35.19 -1.32 -26.34
C LEU A 30 35.46 -0.23 -27.40
N ARG A 31 34.98 0.99 -27.10
CA ARG A 31 35.83 2.20 -27.17
C ARG A 31 35.45 3.24 -26.11
N ARG A 32 36.47 3.62 -25.33
CA ARG A 32 36.47 4.60 -24.25
C ARG A 32 36.16 6.02 -24.75
N GLY A 33 35.32 6.73 -24.00
CA GLY A 33 35.25 8.19 -23.95
C GLY A 33 34.97 8.60 -22.51
N THR A 34 35.96 9.19 -21.86
CA THR A 34 35.99 9.67 -20.47
C THR A 34 35.02 10.83 -20.24
N MET A 35 34.21 10.73 -19.18
CA MET A 35 33.43 11.82 -18.58
C MET A 35 33.70 11.90 -17.07
N PRO A 36 33.66 13.09 -16.46
CA PRO A 36 34.25 13.36 -15.15
C PRO A 36 33.40 12.84 -13.99
N SER A 37 34.10 12.30 -13.00
CA SER A 37 33.58 11.88 -11.70
C SER A 37 33.15 13.09 -10.87
N ASN A 38 31.83 13.29 -10.71
CA ASN A 38 31.30 14.02 -9.56
C ASN A 38 30.47 13.03 -8.74
N GLY A 39 30.99 12.71 -7.56
CA GLY A 39 30.52 11.66 -6.68
C GLY A 39 29.11 11.87 -6.19
N ALA A 40 28.24 10.92 -6.50
CA ALA A 40 27.12 10.60 -5.62
C ALA A 40 27.70 9.91 -4.38
N PRO A 41 27.41 10.36 -3.15
CA PRO A 41 27.80 9.60 -1.98
C PRO A 41 26.98 8.31 -1.96
N TYR A 42 27.66 7.19 -2.19
CA TYR A 42 27.22 5.92 -1.64
C TYR A 42 27.09 6.12 -0.14
N LEU A 43 25.86 6.22 0.36
CA LEU A 43 25.62 6.02 1.79
C LEU A 43 25.74 4.52 2.06
N THR A 44 26.98 4.04 2.07
CA THR A 44 27.37 2.91 2.91
C THR A 44 27.22 3.36 4.35
N ASN A 45 25.99 3.37 4.86
CA ASN A 45 25.80 3.31 6.29
C ASN A 45 26.06 1.86 6.68
N THR A 46 27.35 1.55 6.93
CA THR A 46 27.72 0.63 8.00
C THR A 46 27.05 1.14 9.27
N LEU A 47 25.83 0.68 9.54
CA LEU A 47 25.30 0.62 10.88
C LEU A 47 26.25 -0.28 11.66
N GLN A 48 27.24 0.33 12.32
CA GLN A 48 27.97 -0.32 13.38
C GLN A 48 26.91 -0.87 14.33
N MET A 49 26.87 -2.18 14.42
CA MET A 49 26.16 -2.93 15.44
C MET A 49 26.62 -2.39 16.79
N LEU A 50 25.81 -1.53 17.40
CA LEU A 50 25.94 -1.27 18.82
C LEU A 50 25.63 -2.60 19.54
N PRO A 51 26.37 -2.95 20.61
CA PRO A 51 26.08 -4.14 21.37
C PRO A 51 24.61 -4.13 21.78
N PHE A 52 23.91 -5.23 21.52
CA PHE A 52 22.53 -5.44 21.93
C PHE A 52 22.41 -5.21 23.44
N GLY A 53 21.81 -4.08 23.81
CA GLY A 53 21.61 -3.67 25.19
C GLY A 53 21.40 -2.17 25.28
N GLN A 54 20.25 -1.77 25.81
CA GLN A 54 19.85 -0.40 26.19
C GLN A 54 19.27 0.48 25.09
N THR A 55 17.97 0.31 24.85
CA THR A 55 17.09 1.44 24.51
C THR A 55 16.52 2.01 25.81
N ASN A 56 16.90 3.24 26.14
CA ASN A 56 16.30 4.01 27.24
C ASN A 56 14.89 4.46 26.85
N SER A 57 13.88 3.75 27.36
CA SER A 57 12.63 4.35 27.81
C SER A 57 12.20 3.66 29.10
N SER A 58 11.83 4.49 30.07
CA SER A 58 11.60 4.25 31.47
C SER A 58 10.52 3.20 31.78
N THR A 59 10.95 1.98 32.11
CA THR A 59 10.63 1.20 33.33
C THR A 59 11.38 -0.12 33.17
N GLY A 60 12.36 -0.39 34.02
CA GLY A 60 13.21 -1.59 33.97
C GLY A 60 12.50 -2.86 34.42
N GLY A 61 11.23 -3.05 34.02
CA GLY A 61 10.47 -4.27 34.23
C GLY A 61 10.38 -5.07 32.94
N SER A 62 10.52 -6.39 33.04
CA SER A 62 10.14 -7.31 31.97
C SER A 62 8.65 -7.14 31.68
N ASP A 63 8.27 -7.25 30.40
CA ASP A 63 6.87 -7.21 30.01
C ASP A 63 6.08 -8.31 30.76
N PRO A 64 4.94 -8.01 31.42
CA PRO A 64 4.19 -8.99 32.21
C PRO A 64 3.76 -10.23 31.41
N LEU A 65 3.50 -10.07 30.11
CA LEU A 65 3.18 -11.17 29.21
C LEU A 65 4.42 -12.02 28.91
N LEU A 66 5.56 -11.38 28.69
CA LEU A 66 6.83 -12.11 28.53
C LEU A 66 7.19 -12.86 29.81
N GLU A 67 7.02 -12.24 30.98
CA GLU A 67 7.20 -12.92 32.26
C GLU A 67 6.26 -14.12 32.39
N HIS A 68 4.99 -13.98 32.00
CA HIS A 68 4.05 -15.09 32.04
C HIS A 68 4.50 -16.27 31.15
N LEU A 69 4.89 -15.99 29.91
CA LEU A 69 5.36 -16.98 28.93
C LEU A 69 6.66 -17.68 29.36
N THR A 70 7.46 -17.05 30.22
CA THR A 70 8.77 -17.57 30.64
C THR A 70 8.82 -18.03 32.10
N ARG A 71 7.76 -17.78 32.89
CA ARG A 71 7.72 -17.99 34.35
C ARG A 71 8.06 -19.43 34.76
N ASN A 72 7.58 -20.40 34.00
CA ASN A 72 7.72 -21.83 34.28
C ASN A 72 8.68 -22.54 33.30
N GLY A 73 9.54 -21.78 32.59
CA GLY A 73 10.38 -22.31 31.52
C GLY A 73 9.81 -22.03 30.13
N ARG A 74 9.72 -23.05 29.26
CA ARG A 74 9.13 -22.91 27.92
C ARG A 74 7.59 -23.05 28.01
N PRO A 75 6.82 -22.16 27.37
CA PRO A 75 5.36 -22.25 27.36
C PRO A 75 4.92 -23.48 26.54
N THR A 76 3.70 -23.95 26.80
CA THR A 76 3.07 -24.94 25.92
C THR A 76 2.82 -24.34 24.54
N VAL A 77 2.65 -25.19 23.51
CA VAL A 77 2.31 -24.72 22.16
C VAL A 77 1.00 -23.93 22.19
N GLU A 78 0.02 -24.41 22.94
CA GLU A 78 -1.30 -23.79 23.09
C GLU A 78 -1.21 -22.41 23.74
N GLU A 79 -0.43 -22.27 24.82
CA GLU A 79 -0.18 -21.00 25.50
C GLU A 79 0.56 -20.00 24.61
N ALA A 80 1.56 -20.46 23.85
CA ALA A 80 2.27 -19.64 22.87
C ALA A 80 1.33 -19.17 21.75
N PHE A 81 0.41 -20.01 21.29
CA PHE A 81 -0.57 -19.59 20.28
C PHE A 81 -1.59 -18.59 20.82
N GLN A 82 -2.05 -18.77 22.06
CA GLN A 82 -2.98 -17.84 22.70
C GLN A 82 -2.39 -16.42 22.82
N HIS A 83 -1.08 -16.32 23.01
CA HIS A 83 -0.37 -15.06 23.22
C HIS A 83 0.53 -14.65 22.04
N ILE A 84 0.26 -15.17 20.85
CA ILE A 84 1.09 -14.94 19.67
C ILE A 84 1.15 -13.47 19.26
N ALA A 85 2.33 -12.99 18.88
CA ALA A 85 2.57 -11.59 18.51
C ALA A 85 2.25 -11.25 17.04
N PHE A 86 1.77 -12.23 16.27
CA PHE A 86 1.43 -12.10 14.86
C PHE A 86 -0.08 -12.00 14.69
N VAL A 87 -0.55 -11.29 13.66
CA VAL A 87 -1.98 -11.17 13.39
C VAL A 87 -2.26 -11.01 11.90
N ASP A 88 -3.40 -11.55 11.47
CA ASP A 88 -4.00 -11.18 10.19
C ASP A 88 -4.70 -9.82 10.35
N ARG A 89 -4.06 -8.75 9.89
CA ARG A 89 -4.61 -7.39 9.94
C ARG A 89 -5.83 -7.20 9.05
N CYS A 90 -5.99 -8.00 8.01
CA CYS A 90 -7.10 -7.86 7.08
C CYS A 90 -8.44 -8.25 7.74
N LYS A 91 -8.43 -9.14 8.75
CA LYS A 91 -9.61 -9.47 9.57
C LYS A 91 -10.16 -8.28 10.37
N ASN A 92 -9.31 -7.31 10.69
CA ASN A 92 -9.73 -6.11 11.42
C ASN A 92 -10.31 -5.03 10.48
N ALA A 93 -10.04 -5.13 9.17
CA ALA A 93 -10.64 -4.24 8.18
C ALA A 93 -12.13 -4.57 8.01
N ARG A 94 -12.97 -3.56 7.79
CA ARG A 94 -14.41 -3.73 7.60
C ARG A 94 -14.96 -2.75 6.56
N PRO A 95 -16.01 -3.15 5.80
CA PRO A 95 -16.78 -2.23 4.98
C PRO A 95 -17.33 -1.06 5.83
N MET A 96 -17.22 0.16 5.30
CA MET A 96 -17.83 1.34 5.91
C MET A 96 -19.25 1.56 5.37
N THR A 97 -20.16 2.03 6.23
CA THR A 97 -21.59 2.23 5.91
C THR A 97 -22.00 3.71 5.91
N TRP A 98 -21.06 4.59 5.55
CA TRP A 98 -21.26 6.04 5.61
C TRP A 98 -22.21 6.55 4.53
N GLY A 99 -22.90 7.65 4.81
CA GLY A 99 -23.74 8.33 3.83
C GLY A 99 -22.89 8.99 2.75
N VAL A 100 -23.24 8.83 1.47
CA VAL A 100 -22.44 9.34 0.35
C VAL A 100 -23.23 10.35 -0.47
N VAL A 101 -22.58 11.44 -0.84
CA VAL A 101 -23.11 12.45 -1.76
C VAL A 101 -22.15 12.59 -2.93
N LYS A 102 -22.70 12.73 -4.14
CA LYS A 102 -21.94 12.99 -5.35
C LYS A 102 -22.02 14.48 -5.70
N ILE A 103 -20.86 15.10 -5.95
CA ILE A 103 -20.72 16.44 -6.49
C ILE A 103 -20.23 16.31 -7.93
N SER A 104 -21.10 16.65 -8.87
CA SER A 104 -20.83 16.57 -10.30
C SER A 104 -20.37 17.93 -10.85
N ASN A 105 -19.72 17.91 -12.01
CA ASN A 105 -19.36 19.13 -12.76
C ASN A 105 -18.31 20.03 -12.07
N ILE A 106 -17.46 19.47 -11.19
CA ILE A 106 -16.41 20.22 -10.48
C ILE A 106 -15.30 20.71 -11.43
N PRO A 107 -14.69 21.89 -11.19
CA PRO A 107 -13.47 22.29 -11.90
C PRO A 107 -12.33 21.26 -11.78
N TYR A 108 -11.48 21.15 -12.80
CA TYR A 108 -10.38 20.17 -12.78
C TYR A 108 -9.46 20.34 -11.56
N GLY A 109 -9.16 21.59 -11.23
CA GLY A 109 -8.27 21.99 -10.13
C GLY A 109 -8.92 22.04 -8.75
N THR A 110 -10.17 21.57 -8.60
CA THR A 110 -10.89 21.63 -7.33
C THR A 110 -10.11 20.95 -6.21
N THR A 111 -9.98 21.65 -5.09
CA THR A 111 -9.25 21.21 -3.91
C THR A 111 -10.21 20.68 -2.85
N LYS A 112 -9.73 19.78 -1.98
CA LYS A 112 -10.50 19.27 -0.84
C LYS A 112 -11.06 20.40 0.06
N PRO A 113 -10.33 21.49 0.38
CA PRO A 113 -10.90 22.63 1.10
C PRO A 113 -12.07 23.32 0.39
N GLU A 114 -12.05 23.43 -0.95
CA GLU A 114 -13.18 23.99 -1.70
C GLU A 114 -14.41 23.09 -1.61
N ILE A 115 -14.23 21.77 -1.63
CA ILE A 115 -15.31 20.81 -1.39
C ILE A 115 -15.91 21.02 0.01
N VAL A 116 -15.07 21.16 1.04
CA VAL A 116 -15.56 21.40 2.42
C VAL A 116 -16.30 22.72 2.53
N ALA A 117 -15.79 23.79 1.91
CA ALA A 117 -16.46 25.08 1.86
C ALA A 117 -17.83 24.99 1.16
N HIS A 118 -17.90 24.19 0.09
CA HIS A 118 -19.11 23.97 -0.68
C HIS A 118 -20.19 23.19 0.10
N VAL A 119 -19.82 22.06 0.70
CA VAL A 119 -20.75 21.24 1.50
C VAL A 119 -21.16 21.97 2.79
N GLY A 120 -20.30 22.86 3.28
CA GLY A 120 -20.57 23.81 4.34
C GLY A 120 -20.03 23.36 5.71
N ARG A 121 -19.71 24.34 6.57
CA ARG A 121 -19.05 24.11 7.87
C ARG A 121 -19.84 23.22 8.85
N ASN A 122 -21.16 23.15 8.69
CA ASN A 122 -22.04 22.33 9.53
C ASN A 122 -22.22 20.91 8.98
N ALA A 123 -21.48 20.55 7.93
CA ALA A 123 -21.46 19.19 7.41
C ALA A 123 -20.59 18.32 8.31
N ARG A 124 -21.18 17.25 8.82
CA ARG A 124 -20.47 16.25 9.61
C ARG A 124 -19.84 15.24 8.66
N LEU A 125 -18.80 15.73 7.98
CA LEU A 125 -17.98 14.89 7.12
C LEU A 125 -17.26 13.84 7.94
N VAL A 126 -16.97 12.71 7.33
CA VAL A 126 -16.23 11.67 8.02
C VAL A 126 -14.79 12.11 8.23
N THR A 127 -14.43 12.22 9.51
CA THR A 127 -13.08 12.50 10.00
C THR A 127 -12.44 11.30 10.70
N GLN A 128 -13.16 10.17 10.80
CA GLN A 128 -12.70 8.92 11.43
C GLN A 128 -11.75 8.12 10.51
N GLY A 129 -10.77 8.80 9.91
CA GLY A 129 -9.69 8.18 9.15
C GLY A 129 -8.45 7.91 10.01
N PRO A 130 -7.39 7.32 9.42
CA PRO A 130 -6.06 7.30 10.03
C PRO A 130 -5.66 8.69 10.52
N PRO A 131 -4.91 8.79 11.64
CA PRO A 131 -4.33 10.06 12.07
C PRO A 131 -3.59 10.74 10.91
N GLY A 132 -3.61 12.07 10.80
CA GLY A 132 -2.94 12.76 9.69
C GLY A 132 -3.69 12.74 8.34
N CYS A 133 -4.89 12.14 8.25
CA CYS A 133 -5.77 12.20 7.08
C CYS A 133 -7.02 13.07 7.31
N PRO A 134 -6.91 14.42 7.35
CA PRO A 134 -8.05 15.29 7.69
C PRO A 134 -9.16 15.30 6.63
N TRP A 135 -8.85 14.88 5.40
CA TRP A 135 -9.79 14.86 4.28
C TRP A 135 -10.21 13.44 3.90
N TYR A 136 -10.24 12.53 4.87
CA TYR A 136 -10.47 11.10 4.66
C TYR A 136 -11.74 10.80 3.86
N GLY A 137 -12.86 11.45 4.20
CA GLY A 137 -14.15 11.26 3.54
C GLY A 137 -14.35 12.06 2.24
N ILE A 138 -13.30 12.59 1.59
CA ILE A 138 -13.41 13.35 0.34
C ILE A 138 -12.64 12.63 -0.76
N HIS A 139 -13.36 12.11 -1.75
CA HIS A 139 -12.84 11.32 -2.86
C HIS A 139 -13.07 12.04 -4.18
N ILE A 140 -12.05 12.76 -4.65
CA ILE A 140 -12.09 13.37 -5.97
C ILE A 140 -11.57 12.36 -6.99
N ILE A 141 -12.46 11.86 -7.85
CA ILE A 141 -12.18 10.76 -8.75
C ILE A 141 -11.25 11.23 -9.87
N MET A 142 -10.28 10.38 -10.22
CA MET A 142 -9.36 10.60 -11.32
C MET A 142 -9.38 9.40 -12.24
N GLU A 143 -9.56 9.64 -13.55
CA GLU A 143 -9.38 8.60 -14.55
C GLU A 143 -7.89 8.26 -14.66
N ARG A 144 -7.48 7.07 -14.20
CA ARG A 144 -6.07 6.67 -14.10
C ARG A 144 -5.31 6.57 -15.42
N SER A 145 -5.99 6.46 -16.57
CA SER A 145 -5.36 6.42 -17.90
C SER A 145 -4.99 7.80 -18.44
N THR A 146 -5.71 8.84 -18.06
CA THR A 146 -5.55 10.20 -18.61
C THR A 146 -5.15 11.24 -17.56
N ALA A 147 -5.28 10.90 -16.28
CA ALA A 147 -5.25 11.78 -15.11
C ALA A 147 -6.36 12.84 -15.10
N LYS A 148 -7.45 12.64 -15.84
CA LYS A 148 -8.57 13.58 -15.86
C LYS A 148 -9.31 13.56 -14.52
N THR A 149 -9.51 14.72 -13.91
CA THR A 149 -10.43 14.87 -12.76
C THR A 149 -11.86 14.65 -13.24
N MET A 150 -12.58 13.79 -12.53
CA MET A 150 -13.98 13.45 -12.75
C MET A 150 -14.84 14.06 -11.63
N ASP A 151 -15.88 13.37 -11.18
CA ASP A 151 -16.75 13.84 -10.12
C ASP A 151 -16.11 13.64 -8.73
N CYS A 152 -16.68 14.28 -7.70
CA CYS A 152 -16.25 14.12 -6.32
C CYS A 152 -17.33 13.39 -5.52
N PHE A 153 -16.91 12.47 -4.66
CA PHE A 153 -17.77 11.81 -3.69
C PHE A 153 -17.37 12.25 -2.29
N VAL A 154 -18.36 12.53 -1.46
CA VAL A 154 -18.17 13.01 -0.10
C VAL A 154 -18.94 12.12 0.86
N GLU A 155 -18.26 11.66 1.90
CA GLU A 155 -18.80 10.77 2.91
C GLU A 155 -19.15 11.53 4.19
N PHE A 156 -20.30 11.19 4.75
CA PHE A 156 -20.90 11.77 5.95
C PHE A 156 -21.05 10.72 7.05
N GLY A 157 -21.03 11.15 8.31
CA GLY A 157 -21.14 10.25 9.46
C GLY A 157 -22.39 9.37 9.42
N SER A 158 -23.47 9.84 8.79
CA SER A 158 -24.68 9.05 8.55
C SER A 158 -25.36 9.39 7.21
N VAL A 159 -26.29 8.53 6.80
CA VAL A 159 -27.13 8.72 5.60
C VAL A 159 -28.05 9.93 5.77
N GLU A 160 -28.56 10.17 6.98
CA GLU A 160 -29.40 11.32 7.31
C GLU A 160 -28.64 12.63 7.16
N GLU A 161 -27.36 12.67 7.54
CA GLU A 161 -26.51 13.85 7.40
C GLU A 161 -26.23 14.16 5.92
N ALA A 162 -25.99 13.13 5.10
CA ALA A 162 -25.89 13.27 3.65
C ALA A 162 -27.20 13.83 3.04
N ALA A 163 -28.35 13.28 3.43
CA ALA A 163 -29.66 13.73 2.96
C ALA A 163 -29.95 15.20 3.35
N GLN A 164 -29.59 15.60 4.57
CA GLN A 164 -29.71 16.98 5.01
C GLN A 164 -28.86 17.93 4.17
N SER A 165 -27.65 17.52 3.78
CA SER A 165 -26.77 18.34 2.92
C SER A 165 -27.42 18.59 1.55
N ILE A 166 -28.00 17.55 0.96
CA ILE A 166 -28.74 17.64 -0.31
C ILE A 166 -29.96 18.55 -0.19
N GLN A 167 -30.74 18.42 0.88
CA GLN A 167 -31.90 19.29 1.10
C GLN A 167 -31.49 20.76 1.23
N ARG A 168 -30.36 21.05 1.90
CA ARG A 168 -29.83 22.42 2.00
C ARG A 168 -29.41 22.96 0.64
N PHE A 169 -28.77 22.13 -0.19
CA PHE A 169 -28.41 22.50 -1.56
C PHE A 169 -29.64 22.78 -2.42
N HIS A 170 -30.65 21.91 -2.40
CA HIS A 170 -31.91 22.13 -3.13
C HIS A 170 -32.62 23.41 -2.70
N ARG A 171 -32.70 23.70 -1.39
CA ARG A 171 -33.28 24.95 -0.89
C ARG A 171 -32.54 26.18 -1.41
N GLN A 172 -31.21 26.13 -1.51
CA GLN A 172 -30.42 27.22 -2.10
C GLN A 172 -30.75 27.40 -3.58
N CYS A 173 -30.79 26.31 -4.35
CA CYS A 173 -31.18 26.35 -5.76
C CYS A 173 -32.59 26.93 -5.96
N THR A 174 -33.58 26.49 -5.18
CA THR A 174 -34.95 27.03 -5.24
C THR A 174 -35.02 28.50 -4.85
N SER A 175 -34.12 28.99 -3.99
CA SER A 175 -34.00 30.42 -3.65
C SER A 175 -33.31 31.28 -4.74
N GLY A 176 -33.02 30.69 -5.90
CA GLY A 176 -32.32 31.36 -7.02
C GLY A 176 -30.81 31.47 -6.85
N ARG A 177 -30.25 30.83 -5.80
CA ARG A 177 -28.80 30.79 -5.55
C ARG A 177 -28.26 29.41 -5.92
N HIS A 178 -27.77 29.26 -7.13
CA HIS A 178 -27.10 28.03 -7.56
C HIS A 178 -25.66 27.99 -7.02
N PRO A 179 -25.33 27.05 -6.11
CA PRO A 179 -24.00 26.97 -5.53
C PRO A 179 -22.94 26.68 -6.62
N ARG A 180 -21.76 27.30 -6.47
CA ARG A 180 -20.64 27.16 -7.41
C ARG A 180 -19.39 26.69 -6.68
N ILE A 181 -18.50 26.06 -7.43
CA ILE A 181 -17.11 25.82 -7.04
C ILE A 181 -16.24 26.46 -8.11
N GLY A 182 -15.42 27.43 -7.72
CA GLY A 182 -14.73 28.30 -8.67
C GLY A 182 -15.72 29.01 -9.59
N ASP A 183 -15.58 28.80 -10.89
CA ASP A 183 -16.41 29.36 -11.95
C ASP A 183 -17.56 28.45 -12.40
N ARG A 184 -17.64 27.21 -11.91
CA ARG A 184 -18.63 26.22 -12.36
C ARG A 184 -19.82 26.12 -11.40
N HIS A 185 -21.02 26.06 -11.95
CA HIS A 185 -22.18 25.53 -11.24
C HIS A 185 -21.98 24.04 -11.05
N VAL A 186 -22.20 23.54 -9.84
CA VAL A 186 -22.04 22.13 -9.52
C VAL A 186 -23.37 21.57 -9.06
N ASP A 187 -23.58 20.29 -9.30
CA ASP A 187 -24.78 19.58 -8.89
C ASP A 187 -24.45 18.66 -7.71
N LEU A 188 -25.37 18.58 -6.75
CA LEU A 188 -25.25 17.76 -5.55
C LEU A 188 -26.35 16.71 -5.53
N GLU A 189 -25.98 15.44 -5.60
CA GLU A 189 -26.92 14.32 -5.74
C GLU A 189 -26.71 13.25 -4.66
N ALA A 190 -27.80 12.59 -4.27
CA ALA A 190 -27.74 11.41 -3.40
C ALA A 190 -26.94 10.31 -4.10
N SER A 191 -26.03 9.68 -3.36
CA SER A 191 -25.18 8.62 -3.85
C SER A 191 -25.08 7.50 -2.82
N SER A 192 -24.29 6.48 -3.12
CA SER A 192 -24.13 5.31 -2.28
C SER A 192 -22.67 4.84 -2.24
N GLN A 193 -22.36 3.95 -1.30
CA GLN A 193 -21.03 3.33 -1.21
C GLN A 193 -20.72 2.52 -2.47
N GLU A 194 -21.71 1.81 -3.02
CA GLU A 194 -21.58 1.02 -4.25
C GLU A 194 -21.22 1.91 -5.46
N ALA A 195 -21.86 3.08 -5.57
CA ALA A 195 -21.57 4.04 -6.62
C ALA A 195 -20.14 4.60 -6.49
N LEU A 196 -19.71 4.93 -5.27
CA LEU A 196 -18.33 5.35 -4.98
C LEU A 196 -17.32 4.27 -5.37
N MET A 197 -17.54 3.03 -4.95
CA MET A 197 -16.63 1.92 -5.23
C MET A 197 -16.53 1.62 -6.72
N LYS A 198 -17.64 1.72 -7.46
CA LYS A 198 -17.65 1.57 -8.91
C LYS A 198 -16.81 2.63 -9.63
N GLU A 199 -16.84 3.88 -9.15
CA GLU A 199 -16.04 4.97 -9.72
C GLU A 199 -14.56 4.91 -9.29
N LEU A 200 -14.27 4.41 -8.09
CA LEU A 200 -12.90 4.20 -7.62
C LEU A 200 -12.23 2.99 -8.30
N PHE A 201 -12.99 1.96 -8.64
CA PHE A 201 -12.48 0.71 -9.22
C PHE A 201 -13.16 0.37 -10.56
N PRO A 202 -13.05 1.25 -11.58
CA PRO A 202 -13.80 1.12 -12.83
C PRO A 202 -13.37 -0.08 -13.70
N ARG A 203 -12.17 -0.62 -13.44
CA ARG A 203 -11.62 -1.79 -14.13
C ARG A 203 -11.92 -3.12 -13.43
N ALA A 204 -12.49 -3.11 -12.22
CA ALA A 204 -13.04 -4.31 -11.61
C ALA A 204 -14.27 -4.77 -12.42
N LYS A 205 -14.06 -5.73 -13.33
CA LYS A 205 -15.13 -6.33 -14.15
C LYS A 205 -15.71 -7.55 -13.44
N CYS A 206 -16.97 -7.86 -13.76
CA CYS A 206 -17.66 -9.04 -13.20
C CYS A 206 -17.76 -9.00 -11.66
N VAL A 207 -17.97 -7.80 -11.11
CA VAL A 207 -18.21 -7.57 -9.68
C VAL A 207 -19.47 -6.71 -9.52
N LYS A 208 -20.32 -7.10 -8.57
CA LYS A 208 -21.35 -6.23 -8.00
C LYS A 208 -20.84 -5.73 -6.66
N TRP A 209 -21.08 -4.47 -6.34
CA TRP A 209 -20.72 -3.92 -5.03
C TRP A 209 -21.96 -4.00 -4.13
N ASP A 210 -21.79 -4.52 -2.92
CA ASP A 210 -22.77 -4.44 -1.82
C ASP A 210 -22.14 -3.60 -0.70
N GLY A 211 -22.56 -2.35 -0.58
CA GLY A 211 -21.79 -1.31 0.10
C GLY A 211 -20.38 -1.19 -0.49
N GLN A 212 -19.38 -1.54 0.32
CA GLN A 212 -17.98 -1.62 -0.11
C GLN A 212 -17.52 -3.04 -0.41
N ASP A 213 -18.35 -4.04 -0.17
CA ASP A 213 -17.97 -5.43 -0.32
C ASP A 213 -18.08 -5.87 -1.78
N PRO A 214 -16.99 -6.36 -2.40
CA PRO A 214 -17.04 -6.89 -3.75
C PRO A 214 -17.73 -8.26 -3.76
N GLN A 215 -18.73 -8.40 -4.63
CA GLN A 215 -19.42 -9.64 -4.94
C GLN A 215 -19.09 -10.05 -6.38
N PRO A 216 -17.96 -10.74 -6.63
CA PRO A 216 -17.64 -11.28 -7.94
C PRO A 216 -18.73 -12.25 -8.41
N TYR A 217 -19.08 -12.19 -9.69
CA TYR A 217 -20.03 -13.11 -10.28
C TYR A 217 -19.46 -13.73 -11.56
N GLN A 218 -19.87 -14.96 -11.85
CA GLN A 218 -19.63 -15.58 -13.14
C GLN A 218 -20.67 -15.08 -14.14
N THR A 219 -20.21 -14.84 -15.35
CA THR A 219 -21.02 -14.36 -16.46
C THR A 219 -20.99 -15.40 -17.56
N ASP A 220 -22.14 -15.63 -18.17
CA ASP A 220 -22.31 -16.59 -19.26
C ASP A 220 -21.94 -15.98 -20.62
N GLU A 221 -21.50 -14.71 -20.64
CA GLU A 221 -21.11 -14.01 -21.85
C GLU A 221 -19.88 -14.65 -22.52
N PRO A 222 -19.97 -15.04 -23.81
CA PRO A 222 -18.81 -15.55 -24.53
C PRO A 222 -17.73 -14.46 -24.60
N TYR A 223 -16.47 -14.86 -24.42
CA TYR A 223 -15.26 -14.00 -24.39
C TYR A 223 -15.09 -13.12 -23.15
N ASN A 224 -15.93 -13.27 -22.12
CA ASN A 224 -15.69 -12.62 -20.85
C ASN A 224 -14.62 -13.37 -20.04
N SER A 225 -13.57 -12.67 -19.61
CA SER A 225 -12.45 -13.26 -18.87
C SER A 225 -12.71 -13.42 -17.37
N GLY A 226 -13.92 -13.08 -16.90
CA GLY A 226 -14.33 -13.12 -15.52
C GLY A 226 -13.72 -12.00 -14.67
N PHE A 227 -13.84 -12.14 -13.36
CA PHE A 227 -13.18 -11.25 -12.42
C PHE A 227 -11.67 -11.48 -12.44
N LYS A 228 -10.88 -10.41 -12.61
CA LYS A 228 -9.41 -10.43 -12.71
C LYS A 228 -8.71 -9.65 -11.60
N GLY A 229 -9.44 -9.25 -10.57
CA GLY A 229 -8.93 -8.38 -9.52
C GLY A 229 -9.62 -7.02 -9.50
N VAL A 230 -9.33 -6.27 -8.44
CA VAL A 230 -9.97 -4.97 -8.16
C VAL A 230 -9.25 -3.82 -8.89
N VAL A 231 -7.93 -3.96 -9.07
CA VAL A 231 -7.06 -3.00 -9.75
C VAL A 231 -6.17 -3.71 -10.76
N THR A 232 -5.79 -3.01 -11.84
CA THR A 232 -4.87 -3.59 -12.83
C THR A 232 -3.46 -2.99 -12.75
N SER A 233 -2.47 -3.71 -13.28
CA SER A 233 -1.09 -3.23 -13.35
C SER A 233 -0.99 -1.95 -14.19
N GLU A 234 -1.73 -1.87 -15.29
CA GLU A 234 -1.74 -0.73 -16.20
C GLU A 234 -2.24 0.54 -15.51
N GLU A 235 -3.30 0.43 -14.69
CA GLU A 235 -3.83 1.55 -13.90
C GLU A 235 -2.78 2.09 -12.93
N MET A 236 -2.07 1.20 -12.23
CA MET A 236 -1.05 1.58 -11.26
C MET A 236 0.18 2.20 -11.93
N VAL A 237 0.65 1.60 -13.02
CA VAL A 237 1.78 2.14 -13.81
C VAL A 237 1.45 3.52 -14.38
N MET A 238 0.26 3.72 -14.92
CA MET A 238 -0.14 5.02 -15.46
C MET A 238 -0.26 6.08 -14.35
N THR A 239 -0.80 5.71 -13.19
CA THR A 239 -0.86 6.59 -12.03
C THR A 239 0.54 7.06 -11.62
N VAL A 240 1.53 6.16 -11.54
CA VAL A 240 2.92 6.55 -11.24
C VAL A 240 3.51 7.46 -12.32
N LYS A 241 3.32 7.15 -13.60
CA LYS A 241 3.81 7.99 -14.71
C LYS A 241 3.24 9.41 -14.68
N HIS A 242 1.98 9.57 -14.28
CA HIS A 242 1.33 10.87 -14.12
C HIS A 242 1.96 11.73 -13.02
N ALA A 243 2.51 11.12 -11.96
CA ALA A 243 3.24 11.81 -10.91
C ALA A 243 4.70 12.12 -11.27
N GLU A 244 5.38 11.19 -11.94
CA GLU A 244 6.79 11.34 -12.32
C GLU A 244 6.99 12.30 -13.49
N THR A 245 6.06 12.27 -14.46
CA THR A 245 6.11 13.07 -15.69
C THR A 245 4.79 13.79 -15.97
N PRO A 246 4.30 14.65 -15.06
CA PRO A 246 3.02 15.32 -15.18
C PRO A 246 2.88 16.13 -16.48
N GLN A 247 3.97 16.74 -16.96
CA GLN A 247 4.07 17.47 -18.23
C GLN A 247 3.77 16.63 -19.48
N ARG A 248 3.91 15.29 -19.40
CA ARG A 248 3.53 14.37 -20.49
C ARG A 248 2.10 13.89 -20.38
N SER A 249 1.41 14.27 -19.30
CA SER A 249 0.05 13.84 -19.01
C SER A 249 -0.95 14.88 -19.48
N PRO A 250 -2.02 14.47 -20.19
CA PRO A 250 -3.00 15.42 -20.74
C PRO A 250 -3.65 16.32 -19.69
N PHE A 251 -3.89 15.80 -18.47
CA PHE A 251 -4.56 16.55 -17.41
C PHE A 251 -3.73 16.75 -16.14
N ALA A 252 -2.78 15.85 -15.82
CA ALA A 252 -2.03 15.93 -14.55
C ALA A 252 -1.22 17.22 -14.40
N HIS A 253 -0.69 17.81 -15.48
CA HIS A 253 0.07 19.06 -15.44
C HIS A 253 -0.75 20.29 -14.97
N ARG A 254 -2.07 20.17 -14.89
CA ARG A 254 -2.98 21.22 -14.39
C ARG A 254 -3.32 21.04 -12.92
N CYS A 255 -3.17 19.82 -12.40
CA CYS A 255 -3.66 19.38 -11.08
C CYS A 255 -2.70 18.34 -10.49
N TYR A 256 -1.51 18.76 -10.11
CA TYR A 256 -0.42 17.88 -9.67
C TYR A 256 -0.77 17.05 -8.43
N GLN A 257 -1.64 17.55 -7.55
CA GLN A 257 -2.08 16.87 -6.34
C GLN A 257 -2.97 15.64 -6.61
N ARG A 258 -3.68 15.63 -7.75
CA ARG A 258 -4.78 14.70 -8.00
C ARG A 258 -4.33 13.25 -8.02
N THR A 259 -3.17 12.97 -8.60
CA THR A 259 -2.60 11.62 -8.66
C THR A 259 -2.39 11.03 -7.27
N TYR A 260 -1.94 11.85 -6.32
CA TYR A 260 -1.69 11.44 -4.94
C TYR A 260 -3.00 11.27 -4.16
N GLU A 261 -3.95 12.19 -4.33
CA GLU A 261 -5.30 12.09 -3.72
C GLU A 261 -6.07 10.85 -4.22
N SER A 262 -5.91 10.52 -5.50
CA SER A 262 -6.48 9.31 -6.09
C SER A 262 -5.87 8.04 -5.49
N MET A 263 -4.54 8.01 -5.27
CA MET A 263 -3.90 6.90 -4.57
C MET A 263 -4.36 6.80 -3.11
N ILE A 264 -4.47 7.93 -2.39
CA ILE A 264 -5.00 7.96 -1.02
C ILE A 264 -6.38 7.30 -0.99
N SER A 265 -7.30 7.73 -1.86
CA SER A 265 -8.65 7.15 -1.93
C SER A 265 -8.63 5.67 -2.35
N THR A 266 -7.71 5.29 -3.23
CA THR A 266 -7.53 3.90 -3.66
C THR A 266 -7.12 3.02 -2.47
N LEU A 267 -6.14 3.44 -1.68
CA LEU A 267 -5.64 2.68 -0.53
C LEU A 267 -6.65 2.62 0.62
N THR A 268 -7.36 3.72 0.90
CA THR A 268 -8.32 3.78 2.01
C THR A 268 -9.63 3.07 1.71
N LYS A 269 -9.99 2.92 0.42
CA LYS A 269 -11.22 2.23 -0.02
C LYS A 269 -10.97 0.86 -0.63
N TYR A 270 -9.72 0.41 -0.74
CA TYR A 270 -9.46 -0.95 -1.22
C TYR A 270 -10.12 -1.97 -0.27
N PRO A 271 -10.79 -3.02 -0.77
CA PRO A 271 -11.52 -3.98 0.06
C PRO A 271 -10.56 -4.96 0.74
N TRP A 272 -9.74 -4.46 1.67
CA TRP A 272 -8.68 -5.24 2.34
C TRP A 272 -9.19 -6.46 3.08
N TRP A 273 -10.42 -6.41 3.61
CA TRP A 273 -11.08 -7.54 4.28
C TRP A 273 -11.44 -8.67 3.31
N ALA A 274 -11.57 -8.38 2.02
CA ALA A 274 -12.02 -9.33 1.01
C ALA A 274 -10.85 -10.19 0.49
N VAL A 275 -10.11 -10.81 1.43
CA VAL A 275 -8.84 -11.53 1.23
C VAL A 275 -8.90 -12.71 0.24
N ASN A 276 -10.10 -13.14 -0.14
CA ASN A 276 -10.32 -14.17 -1.15
C ASN A 276 -10.36 -13.62 -2.59
N TYR A 277 -10.46 -12.31 -2.76
CA TYR A 277 -10.71 -11.66 -4.05
C TYR A 277 -9.55 -10.81 -4.56
N TYR A 278 -8.40 -10.86 -3.88
CA TYR A 278 -7.17 -10.29 -4.40
C TYR A 278 -5.96 -11.13 -4.01
N THR A 279 -4.95 -11.04 -4.86
CA THR A 279 -3.71 -11.81 -4.78
C THR A 279 -2.59 -11.01 -4.11
N LEU A 280 -1.52 -11.71 -3.72
CA LEU A 280 -0.33 -11.06 -3.21
C LEU A 280 0.33 -10.15 -4.26
N SER A 281 0.24 -10.54 -5.54
CA SER A 281 0.71 -9.72 -6.66
C SER A 281 -0.04 -8.39 -6.75
N GLU A 282 -1.37 -8.39 -6.61
CA GLU A 282 -2.17 -7.16 -6.58
C GLU A 282 -1.82 -6.27 -5.39
N ARG A 283 -1.64 -6.85 -4.20
CA ARG A 283 -1.15 -6.13 -3.02
C ARG A 283 0.22 -5.48 -3.29
N ASP A 284 1.15 -6.23 -3.88
CA ASP A 284 2.49 -5.74 -4.21
C ASP A 284 2.44 -4.62 -5.29
N LEU A 285 1.49 -4.66 -6.22
CA LEU A 285 1.26 -3.58 -7.20
C LEU A 285 0.85 -2.28 -6.50
N LEU A 286 -0.10 -2.34 -5.57
CA LEU A 286 -0.53 -1.17 -4.78
C LEU A 286 0.61 -0.61 -3.94
N PHE A 287 1.36 -1.48 -3.25
CA PHE A 287 2.53 -1.08 -2.47
C PHE A 287 3.58 -0.36 -3.32
N LYS A 288 3.97 -0.95 -4.46
CA LYS A 288 4.97 -0.37 -5.36
C LYS A 288 4.53 1.00 -5.87
N ALA A 289 3.27 1.11 -6.28
CA ALA A 289 2.71 2.37 -6.77
C ALA A 289 2.69 3.44 -5.66
N ALA A 290 2.22 3.10 -4.46
CA ALA A 290 2.21 4.01 -3.31
C ALA A 290 3.63 4.49 -2.95
N ASN A 291 4.59 3.56 -2.90
CA ASN A 291 5.99 3.87 -2.60
C ASN A 291 6.61 4.80 -3.67
N SER A 292 6.38 4.53 -4.95
CA SER A 292 6.84 5.41 -6.04
C SER A 292 6.23 6.80 -5.94
N LEU A 293 4.94 6.91 -5.62
CA LEU A 293 4.27 8.20 -5.43
C LEU A 293 4.80 8.97 -4.22
N ILE A 294 5.09 8.30 -3.10
CA ILE A 294 5.72 8.93 -1.92
C ILE A 294 7.10 9.50 -2.30
N CYS A 295 7.94 8.71 -2.99
CA CYS A 295 9.24 9.15 -3.47
C CYS A 295 9.13 10.34 -4.43
N ALA A 296 8.22 10.27 -5.40
CA ALA A 296 7.98 11.33 -6.37
C ALA A 296 7.52 12.63 -5.68
N LEU A 297 6.53 12.55 -4.79
CA LEU A 297 6.01 13.71 -4.07
C LEU A 297 7.08 14.36 -3.20
N ARG A 298 7.82 13.56 -2.44
CA ARG A 298 8.91 14.05 -1.59
C ARG A 298 9.98 14.78 -2.40
N GLU A 299 10.36 14.24 -3.56
CA GLU A 299 11.34 14.87 -4.44
C GLU A 299 10.81 16.18 -5.04
N GLN A 300 9.52 16.26 -5.40
CA GLN A 300 8.91 17.51 -5.88
C GLN A 300 8.84 18.58 -4.77
N LEU A 301 8.50 18.17 -3.53
CA LEU A 301 8.49 19.06 -2.37
C LEU A 301 9.90 19.60 -2.09
N ARG A 302 10.93 18.76 -2.18
CA ARG A 302 12.33 19.17 -2.01
C ARG A 302 12.77 20.19 -3.06
N LYS A 303 12.26 20.09 -4.30
CA LYS A 303 12.52 21.04 -5.39
C LYS A 303 11.75 22.36 -5.24
N GLY A 304 10.71 22.40 -4.41
CA GLY A 304 9.86 23.58 -4.25
C GLY A 304 8.98 23.90 -5.47
N THR A 305 8.68 22.89 -6.31
CA THR A 305 7.85 23.06 -7.50
C THR A 305 6.36 22.85 -7.19
N ASN A 306 5.50 23.75 -7.68
CA ASN A 306 4.03 23.68 -7.51
C ASN A 306 3.55 23.60 -6.03
N ASN A 307 4.23 24.31 -5.12
CA ASN A 307 4.00 24.25 -3.66
C ASN A 307 2.58 24.59 -3.20
N TYR A 308 1.76 25.22 -4.06
CA TYR A 308 0.37 25.51 -3.76
C TYR A 308 -0.55 24.28 -3.94
N GLN A 309 -0.16 23.31 -4.79
CA GLN A 309 -0.86 22.04 -4.99
C GLN A 309 -0.16 20.89 -4.28
N LEU A 310 1.17 20.85 -4.34
CA LEU A 310 1.99 19.83 -3.69
C LEU A 310 2.41 20.33 -2.32
N THR A 311 1.80 19.79 -1.27
CA THR A 311 2.00 20.25 0.10
C THR A 311 2.60 19.14 0.99
N PRO A 312 3.32 19.49 2.07
CA PRO A 312 3.74 18.53 3.07
C PRO A 312 2.57 17.75 3.68
N GLN A 313 1.41 18.39 3.80
CA GLN A 313 0.17 17.76 4.27
C GLN A 313 -0.29 16.64 3.32
N LEU A 314 -0.21 16.85 2.00
CA LEU A 314 -0.54 15.81 1.02
C LEU A 314 0.40 14.60 1.13
N LEU A 315 1.69 14.85 1.38
CA LEU A 315 2.66 13.78 1.64
C LEU A 315 2.30 13.02 2.91
N GLN A 316 1.96 13.73 3.98
CA GLN A 316 1.50 13.11 5.22
C GLN A 316 0.26 12.24 4.97
N GLU A 317 -0.78 12.74 4.29
CA GLU A 317 -1.98 11.97 3.97
C GLU A 317 -1.65 10.69 3.20
N LEU A 318 -0.78 10.78 2.18
CA LEU A 318 -0.39 9.63 1.37
C LEU A 318 0.37 8.58 2.19
N VAL A 319 1.31 9.03 3.02
CA VAL A 319 2.10 8.14 3.88
C VAL A 319 1.20 7.47 4.91
N TYR A 320 0.31 8.21 5.57
CA TYR A 320 -0.60 7.63 6.56
C TYR A 320 -1.60 6.67 5.92
N ALA A 321 -2.16 7.00 4.75
CA ALA A 321 -3.02 6.07 4.01
C ALA A 321 -2.29 4.76 3.65
N ALA A 322 -1.02 4.85 3.24
CA ALA A 322 -0.23 3.67 2.90
C ALA A 322 0.20 2.87 4.15
N LEU A 323 0.55 3.54 5.25
CA LEU A 323 0.98 2.87 6.48
C LEU A 323 -0.17 2.17 7.22
N HIS A 324 -1.40 2.59 6.97
CA HIS A 324 -2.60 1.97 7.54
C HIS A 324 -3.27 0.97 6.58
N ALA A 325 -2.63 0.64 5.45
CA ALA A 325 -3.09 -0.42 4.56
C ALA A 325 -2.90 -1.79 5.25
N PRO A 326 -3.99 -2.51 5.61
CA PRO A 326 -3.92 -3.72 6.44
C PRO A 326 -3.05 -4.84 5.86
N ALA A 327 -3.10 -5.03 4.53
CA ALA A 327 -2.42 -6.14 3.86
C ALA A 327 -0.94 -5.88 3.51
N PHE A 328 -0.41 -4.68 3.78
CA PHE A 328 1.01 -4.43 3.60
C PHE A 328 1.80 -5.14 4.69
N SER A 329 2.91 -5.80 4.37
CA SER A 329 3.74 -6.47 5.38
C SER A 329 4.52 -5.47 6.23
N GLU A 330 4.99 -5.83 7.43
CA GLU A 330 5.82 -4.93 8.25
C GLU A 330 7.05 -4.42 7.49
N ARG A 331 7.63 -5.25 6.61
CA ARG A 331 8.74 -4.86 5.75
C ARG A 331 8.35 -3.78 4.74
N GLN A 332 7.17 -3.93 4.13
CA GLN A 332 6.61 -2.92 3.23
C GLN A 332 6.30 -1.62 3.97
N LEU A 333 5.70 -1.69 5.16
CA LEU A 333 5.46 -0.52 6.01
C LEU A 333 6.77 0.19 6.36
N TYR A 334 7.81 -0.56 6.73
CA TYR A 334 9.14 -0.01 6.98
C TYR A 334 9.71 0.69 5.74
N GLN A 335 9.59 0.07 4.56
CA GLN A 335 10.04 0.68 3.31
C GLN A 335 9.32 2.00 3.02
N LEU A 336 7.99 2.06 3.20
CA LEU A 336 7.21 3.30 3.02
C LEU A 336 7.67 4.39 3.99
N PHE A 337 7.90 4.03 5.25
CA PHE A 337 8.41 4.93 6.28
C PHE A 337 9.77 5.53 5.91
N ILE A 338 10.72 4.71 5.44
CA ILE A 338 12.03 5.20 5.00
C ILE A 338 11.91 6.07 3.74
N SER A 339 11.11 5.66 2.76
CA SER A 339 10.84 6.45 1.54
C SER A 339 10.27 7.84 1.87
N ALA A 340 9.42 7.93 2.89
CA ALA A 340 8.85 9.18 3.38
C ALA A 340 9.86 10.10 4.09
N GLY A 341 11.06 9.62 4.43
CA GLY A 341 12.09 10.38 5.15
C GLY A 341 12.28 9.97 6.62
N GLY A 342 11.65 8.86 7.04
CA GLY A 342 11.85 8.24 8.35
C GLY A 342 11.33 9.07 9.53
N PRO A 343 11.91 8.90 10.73
CA PRO A 343 11.36 9.46 11.97
C PRO A 343 11.41 11.00 12.01
N GLY A 344 12.25 11.63 11.20
CA GLY A 344 12.31 13.09 11.08
C GLY A 344 11.13 13.72 10.32
N HIS A 345 10.34 12.92 9.60
CA HIS A 345 9.24 13.39 8.76
C HIS A 345 7.89 12.73 9.09
N VAL A 346 7.92 11.53 9.67
CA VAL A 346 6.74 10.76 10.03
C VAL A 346 6.82 10.42 11.51
N PRO A 347 5.96 10.98 12.38
CA PRO A 347 6.00 10.74 13.82
C PRO A 347 5.35 9.40 14.17
N ILE A 348 5.81 8.31 13.56
CA ILE A 348 5.35 6.94 13.79
C ILE A 348 6.55 6.12 14.25
N HIS A 349 6.33 5.36 15.33
CA HIS A 349 7.32 4.41 15.82
C HIS A 349 7.22 3.10 15.03
N MET A 350 8.28 2.75 14.31
CA MET A 350 8.40 1.45 13.64
C MET A 350 9.17 0.47 14.51
N SER A 351 8.76 -0.81 14.51
CA SER A 351 9.52 -1.86 15.20
C SER A 351 10.93 -1.98 14.59
N PRO A 352 11.98 -2.11 15.41
CA PRO A 352 13.32 -2.48 14.94
C PRO A 352 13.35 -3.80 14.15
N LEU A 353 12.37 -4.68 14.36
CA LEU A 353 12.24 -5.96 13.65
C LEU A 353 11.53 -5.85 12.30
N ALA A 354 10.84 -4.73 12.02
CA ALA A 354 10.11 -4.51 10.77
C ALA A 354 10.94 -4.76 9.48
N PRO A 355 12.21 -4.30 9.34
CA PRO A 355 13.01 -4.60 8.15
C PRO A 355 13.31 -6.09 7.97
N TYR A 356 13.31 -6.87 9.05
CA TYR A 356 13.62 -8.30 9.05
C TYR A 356 12.39 -9.18 9.02
N TRP A 357 11.19 -8.60 8.99
CA TRP A 357 9.93 -9.32 9.03
C TRP A 357 9.83 -10.34 7.90
N VAL A 358 9.54 -11.59 8.23
CA VAL A 358 9.60 -12.72 7.29
C VAL A 358 8.27 -13.03 6.62
N PHE A 359 7.16 -12.56 7.19
CA PHE A 359 5.81 -12.83 6.74
C PHE A 359 5.31 -11.75 5.76
N GLU A 360 4.51 -12.15 4.79
CA GLU A 360 3.95 -11.25 3.77
C GLU A 360 2.49 -10.90 4.05
N GLY A 361 1.71 -11.80 4.65
CA GLY A 361 0.30 -11.63 5.01
C GLY A 361 0.07 -11.31 6.49
N LEU A 362 0.86 -11.88 7.40
CA LEU A 362 0.79 -11.62 8.82
C LEU A 362 1.58 -10.37 9.19
N GLY A 363 0.93 -9.50 9.97
CA GLY A 363 1.52 -8.30 10.55
C GLY A 363 1.83 -8.48 12.03
N ARG A 364 2.42 -7.45 12.62
CA ARG A 364 2.57 -7.36 14.07
C ARG A 364 1.21 -7.05 14.71
N ARG A 365 0.91 -7.72 15.83
CA ARG A 365 -0.26 -7.40 16.65
C ARG A 365 -0.07 -6.06 17.37
N GLU A 366 -1.06 -5.17 17.32
CA GLU A 366 -0.94 -3.78 17.81
C GLU A 366 -0.68 -3.68 19.32
N ASP A 367 -1.20 -4.62 20.10
CA ASP A 367 -1.02 -4.72 21.55
C ASP A 367 0.26 -5.48 21.97
N ALA A 368 0.96 -6.11 21.03
CA ALA A 368 2.16 -6.88 21.34
C ALA A 368 3.34 -5.93 21.54
N SER A 369 3.95 -5.99 22.73
CA SER A 369 5.16 -5.23 23.01
C SER A 369 6.34 -5.72 22.19
N GLU A 370 7.35 -4.86 22.05
CA GLU A 370 8.56 -5.19 21.29
C GLU A 370 9.28 -6.41 21.90
N GLN A 371 9.27 -6.55 23.23
CA GLN A 371 9.88 -7.69 23.93
C GLN A 371 9.20 -9.01 23.57
N VAL A 372 7.87 -9.02 23.48
CA VAL A 372 7.10 -10.23 23.11
C VAL A 372 7.34 -10.60 21.65
N VAL A 373 7.39 -9.62 20.74
CA VAL A 373 7.73 -9.88 19.31
C VAL A 373 9.15 -10.44 19.20
N GLN A 374 10.12 -9.88 19.92
CA GLN A 374 11.50 -10.38 19.98
C GLN A 374 11.58 -11.82 20.51
N TYR A 375 10.78 -12.14 21.52
CA TYR A 375 10.68 -13.50 22.03
C TYR A 375 10.21 -14.49 20.95
N TYR A 376 9.11 -14.20 20.24
CA TYR A 376 8.67 -15.07 19.14
C TYR A 376 9.68 -15.14 18.00
N ALA A 377 10.35 -14.03 17.65
CA ALA A 377 11.43 -14.04 16.66
C ALA A 377 12.55 -15.02 17.08
N SER A 378 12.94 -15.02 18.36
CA SER A 378 13.95 -15.94 18.90
C SER A 378 13.52 -17.41 18.88
N LEU A 379 12.23 -17.71 19.11
CA LEU A 379 11.69 -19.06 19.01
C LEU A 379 11.78 -19.57 17.57
N LEU A 380 11.37 -18.74 16.60
CA LEU A 380 11.46 -19.07 15.18
C LEU A 380 12.92 -19.21 14.72
N HIS A 381 13.81 -18.37 15.25
CA HIS A 381 15.24 -18.47 14.99
C HIS A 381 15.80 -19.80 15.46
N THR A 382 15.49 -20.19 16.69
CA THR A 382 15.94 -21.44 17.29
C THR A 382 15.39 -22.64 16.48
N ALA A 383 14.10 -22.64 16.18
CA ALA A 383 13.46 -23.71 15.42
C ALA A 383 14.09 -23.94 14.02
N THR A 384 14.64 -22.89 13.41
CA THR A 384 15.25 -22.93 12.06
C THR A 384 16.77 -23.08 12.06
N THR A 385 17.44 -22.99 13.22
CA THR A 385 18.91 -23.05 13.31
C THR A 385 19.43 -24.22 14.15
N SER A 386 18.66 -24.75 15.10
CA SER A 386 19.11 -25.84 15.99
C SER A 386 19.40 -27.19 15.32
N SER A 387 19.11 -27.34 14.03
CA SER A 387 19.28 -28.61 13.28
C SER A 387 20.36 -28.57 12.20
N THR A 388 20.99 -27.42 11.96
CA THR A 388 21.95 -27.25 10.85
C THR A 388 23.31 -26.84 11.41
N SER A 389 24.21 -27.80 11.63
CA SER A 389 25.64 -27.51 11.71
C SER A 389 26.06 -26.94 10.34
N LEU A 390 26.01 -25.62 10.18
CA LEU A 390 26.51 -24.97 8.98
C LEU A 390 27.97 -25.37 8.79
N SER A 391 28.33 -25.85 7.59
CA SER A 391 29.74 -26.14 7.30
C SER A 391 30.56 -24.86 7.39
N LEU A 392 31.86 -24.96 7.67
CA LEU A 392 32.77 -23.80 7.69
C LEU A 392 32.76 -23.00 6.38
N ALA A 393 32.42 -23.65 5.24
CA ALA A 393 32.27 -23.00 3.94
C ALA A 393 30.97 -22.16 3.84
N ASP A 394 29.87 -22.64 4.42
CA ASP A 394 28.61 -21.88 4.47
C ASP A 394 28.70 -20.71 5.45
N GLN A 395 29.47 -20.87 6.52
CA GLN A 395 29.75 -19.79 7.47
C GLN A 395 30.59 -18.68 6.82
N SER A 396 31.66 -19.04 6.07
CA SER A 396 32.51 -18.05 5.39
C SER A 396 31.79 -17.36 4.22
N ALA A 397 30.94 -18.07 3.47
CA ALA A 397 30.12 -17.48 2.42
C ALA A 397 29.08 -16.49 2.98
N ASN A 398 28.43 -16.82 4.10
CA ASN A 398 27.46 -15.93 4.75
C ASN A 398 28.13 -14.69 5.36
N SER A 399 29.33 -14.82 5.93
CA SER A 399 30.11 -13.69 6.44
C SER A 399 30.63 -12.77 5.33
N ALA A 400 31.03 -13.33 4.18
CA ALA A 400 31.48 -12.55 3.02
C ALA A 400 30.32 -11.82 2.30
N ALA A 401 29.09 -12.35 2.39
CA ALA A 401 27.90 -11.74 1.80
C ALA A 401 27.30 -10.58 2.62
N GLY A 402 27.82 -10.29 3.82
CA GLY A 402 27.25 -9.26 4.70
C GLY A 402 25.82 -9.56 5.17
N ASN A 403 25.38 -10.82 5.10
CA ASN A 403 24.06 -11.25 5.55
C ASN A 403 24.01 -11.18 7.08
N THR A 404 23.47 -10.08 7.61
CA THR A 404 23.02 -10.03 9.00
C THR A 404 22.02 -11.17 9.20
N ARG A 405 22.31 -12.12 10.10
CA ARG A 405 21.39 -13.21 10.42
C ARG A 405 20.06 -12.60 10.86
N SER A 406 18.98 -12.93 10.14
CA SER A 406 17.64 -12.46 10.50
C SER A 406 17.34 -12.82 11.96
N PRO A 407 16.81 -11.89 12.77
CA PRO A 407 16.32 -12.20 14.11
C PRO A 407 15.27 -13.32 14.14
N PHE A 408 14.59 -13.58 13.02
CA PHE A 408 13.64 -14.68 12.87
C PHE A 408 14.30 -16.01 12.44
N GLY A 409 15.60 -16.00 12.13
CA GLY A 409 16.32 -17.14 11.56
C GLY A 409 15.99 -17.39 10.09
N ASN A 410 16.08 -18.66 9.67
CA ASN A 410 15.95 -19.08 8.27
C ASN A 410 14.53 -19.56 7.97
N VAL A 411 13.51 -18.77 8.35
CA VAL A 411 12.11 -19.11 8.07
C VAL A 411 11.88 -19.11 6.56
N VAL A 412 11.44 -20.25 6.03
CA VAL A 412 11.07 -20.41 4.62
C VAL A 412 9.58 -20.71 4.57
N VAL A 413 8.83 -19.82 3.92
CA VAL A 413 7.40 -20.03 3.70
C VAL A 413 7.19 -20.54 2.26
N PRO A 414 6.32 -21.55 2.02
CA PRO A 414 6.23 -22.26 0.74
C PRO A 414 6.02 -21.38 -0.51
N TYR A 415 5.31 -20.27 -0.38
CA TYR A 415 5.06 -19.36 -1.50
C TYR A 415 6.27 -18.54 -1.94
N ALA A 416 7.37 -18.51 -1.17
CA ALA A 416 8.56 -17.73 -1.53
C ALA A 416 9.20 -18.19 -2.87
N ARG A 417 8.87 -19.40 -3.32
CA ARG A 417 9.34 -19.99 -4.58
C ARG A 417 8.26 -20.06 -5.67
N ALA A 418 7.05 -19.61 -5.37
CA ALA A 418 5.89 -19.71 -6.24
C ALA A 418 5.50 -18.34 -6.81
N ASP A 419 4.68 -18.35 -7.86
CA ASP A 419 4.16 -17.11 -8.44
C ASP A 419 3.17 -16.45 -7.47
N LYS A 420 3.47 -15.21 -7.05
CA LYS A 420 2.64 -14.42 -6.14
C LYS A 420 1.23 -14.13 -6.70
N GLY A 421 1.03 -14.31 -8.02
CA GLY A 421 -0.28 -14.18 -8.66
C GLY A 421 -1.19 -15.39 -8.48
N THR A 422 -0.69 -16.55 -8.05
CA THR A 422 -1.50 -17.77 -7.94
C THR A 422 -2.25 -17.89 -6.61
N TYR A 423 -1.78 -17.20 -5.57
CA TYR A 423 -2.35 -17.30 -4.24
C TYR A 423 -3.13 -16.06 -3.86
N THR A 424 -4.35 -16.27 -3.37
CA THR A 424 -5.12 -15.25 -2.68
C THR A 424 -4.45 -14.88 -1.37
N MET A 425 -4.74 -13.69 -0.85
CA MET A 425 -4.25 -13.31 0.48
C MET A 425 -4.69 -14.29 1.57
N ALA A 426 -5.92 -14.79 1.51
CA ALA A 426 -6.42 -15.75 2.50
C ALA A 426 -5.59 -17.04 2.54
N HIS A 427 -5.27 -17.60 1.36
CA HIS A 427 -4.46 -18.82 1.27
C HIS A 427 -3.03 -18.58 1.77
N MET A 428 -2.46 -17.44 1.43
CA MET A 428 -1.14 -17.01 1.90
C MET A 428 -1.06 -16.91 3.43
N ILE A 429 -2.04 -16.24 4.04
CA ILE A 429 -2.14 -16.09 5.48
C ILE A 429 -2.24 -17.45 6.17
N GLN A 430 -2.99 -18.38 5.58
CA GLN A 430 -3.07 -19.75 6.10
C GLN A 430 -1.72 -20.46 6.07
N LEU A 431 -1.00 -20.39 4.93
CA LEU A 431 0.35 -20.98 4.81
C LEU A 431 1.33 -20.42 5.84
N GLU A 432 1.25 -19.13 6.16
CA GLU A 432 2.10 -18.52 7.18
C GLU A 432 1.76 -19.03 8.58
N TRP A 433 0.48 -19.16 8.90
CA TRP A 433 0.03 -19.75 10.17
C TRP A 433 0.50 -21.20 10.31
N ASP A 434 0.35 -22.01 9.26
CA ASP A 434 0.78 -23.41 9.25
C ASP A 434 2.30 -23.53 9.49
N VAL A 435 3.10 -22.64 8.89
CA VAL A 435 4.55 -22.58 9.12
C VAL A 435 4.88 -22.20 10.56
N ILE A 436 4.21 -21.18 11.11
CA ILE A 436 4.43 -20.78 12.50
C ILE A 436 4.08 -21.94 13.44
N GLU A 437 2.96 -22.64 13.19
CA GLU A 437 2.54 -23.78 13.98
C GLU A 437 3.57 -24.91 13.94
N GLY A 438 4.05 -25.28 12.75
CA GLY A 438 5.08 -26.30 12.61
C GLY A 438 6.38 -25.94 13.35
N LEU A 439 6.82 -24.68 13.27
CA LEU A 439 8.03 -24.22 13.94
C LEU A 439 7.89 -24.17 15.46
N LEU A 440 6.74 -23.72 15.98
CA LEU A 440 6.48 -23.71 17.41
C LEU A 440 6.34 -25.14 17.97
N ARG A 441 5.65 -26.04 17.27
CA ARG A 441 5.56 -27.46 17.66
C ARG A 441 6.93 -28.13 17.69
N LYS A 442 7.84 -27.78 16.78
CA LYS A 442 9.21 -28.30 16.76
C LYS A 442 10.03 -27.93 18.00
N ILE A 443 9.81 -26.75 18.59
CA ILE A 443 10.65 -26.24 19.69
C ILE A 443 9.99 -26.30 21.08
N LEU A 444 8.65 -26.29 21.11
CA LEU A 444 7.82 -26.31 22.33
C LEU A 444 7.04 -27.62 22.50
N GLY A 445 7.03 -28.50 21.49
CA GLY A 445 6.29 -29.77 21.54
C GLY A 445 6.94 -30.80 22.47
N PRO A 446 6.20 -31.88 22.82
CA PRO A 446 6.66 -32.91 23.74
C PRO A 446 7.93 -33.64 23.25
N GLU A 447 8.16 -33.72 21.94
CA GLU A 447 9.37 -34.30 21.35
C GLU A 447 10.62 -33.45 21.63
N ALA A 448 10.49 -32.11 21.69
CA ALA A 448 11.60 -31.21 22.02
C ALA A 448 12.03 -31.33 23.49
N ALA A 449 11.12 -31.73 24.39
CA ALA A 449 11.42 -32.00 25.79
C ALA A 449 12.16 -33.33 26.00
N ALA A 450 12.05 -34.27 25.04
CA ALA A 450 12.72 -35.58 25.10
C ALA A 450 14.17 -35.55 24.58
N GLU A 451 14.53 -34.58 23.72
CA GLU A 451 15.88 -34.48 23.13
C GLU A 451 16.87 -33.63 23.94
N GLY A 452 16.47 -33.02 25.05
CA GLY A 452 17.40 -32.31 25.95
C GLY A 452 18.22 -31.20 25.27
N ILE A 453 17.56 -30.34 24.49
CA ILE A 453 18.13 -29.12 23.87
C ILE A 453 17.78 -27.87 24.67
#